data_AF-A0A8B8M2F8-F1
#
_entry.id   AF-A0A8B8M2F8-F1
#
_cell.length_a   1.000
_cell.length_b   1.000
_cell.length_c   1.000
_cell.angle_alpha   90.00
_cell.angle_beta   90.00
_cell.angle_gamma   90.00
#
_symmetry.space_group_name_H-M   'P 1'
#
loop_
_entity.id
_entity.type
_entity.pdbx_description
1 polymer ?
#
loop_
_entity_poly.entity_id
_entity_poly.type
_entity_poly.pdbx_seq_one_letter_code
_entity_poly.pdbx_strand_id
1 'polypeptide(L)'
;MPFGLKNAGATYQRLMNKILEGLHIKHKVTSVEHPQTNGPAEAVNKVILHELKRRLGSAKEEWAEKLPEVLWAYRCTPQTTTNETPFRLTYGNDAMVPVEIGEPSFRKENFEESANNEALAINLDLIAEVRGQAAIMTEASRRMMGRNFNTKINLRQFYENDLV
;
A
#
# COMPACT_ATOMS: atom_id res chain seq x y z
N MET A 1 -1.90 -4.61 18.17
CA MET A 1 -2.48 -5.68 17.35
C MET A 1 -1.68 -5.77 16.05
N PRO A 2 -0.72 -6.70 15.93
CA PRO A 2 -0.03 -6.92 14.66
C PRO A 2 -0.95 -7.75 13.76
N PHE A 3 -1.57 -7.11 12.78
CA PHE A 3 -2.27 -7.80 11.69
C PHE A 3 -1.24 -8.25 10.65
N GLY A 4 -0.80 -9.48 10.82
CA GLY A 4 -0.24 -10.33 9.78
C GLY A 4 -0.78 -11.73 10.03
N LEU A 5 -0.86 -12.57 9.00
CA LEU A 5 -1.10 -14.01 9.13
C LEU A 5 0.09 -14.72 9.82
N LYS A 6 0.56 -14.17 10.93
CA LYS A 6 1.61 -14.73 11.76
C LYS A 6 0.90 -15.70 12.70
N ASN A 7 0.89 -16.97 12.31
CA ASN A 7 0.33 -18.13 13.04
C ASN A 7 -1.18 -18.35 12.94
N ALA A 8 -1.67 -18.57 11.72
CA ALA A 8 -2.94 -19.29 11.58
C ALA A 8 -2.71 -20.79 11.85
N GLY A 9 -3.63 -21.47 12.53
CA GLY A 9 -3.47 -22.91 12.84
C GLY A 9 -3.22 -23.75 11.59
N ALA A 10 -2.51 -24.87 11.72
CA ALA A 10 -2.08 -25.73 10.60
C ALA A 10 -3.21 -26.06 9.62
N THR A 11 -4.44 -26.21 10.12
CA THR A 11 -5.66 -26.43 9.32
C THR A 11 -5.99 -25.26 8.39
N TYR A 12 -5.88 -24.02 8.88
CA TYR A 12 -6.11 -22.82 8.07
C TYR A 12 -5.02 -22.68 7.00
N GLN A 13 -3.76 -22.92 7.36
CA GLN A 13 -2.66 -22.78 6.42
C GLN A 13 -2.74 -23.81 5.28
N ARG A 14 -3.16 -25.04 5.59
CA ARG A 14 -3.43 -26.08 4.58
C ARG A 14 -4.61 -25.71 3.66
N LEU A 15 -5.69 -25.18 4.23
CA LEU A 15 -6.84 -24.71 3.44
C LEU A 15 -6.44 -23.56 2.51
N MET A 16 -5.72 -22.58 3.03
CA MET A 16 -5.25 -21.43 2.25
C MET A 16 -4.31 -21.86 1.14
N ASN A 17 -3.36 -22.75 1.39
CA ASN A 17 -2.47 -23.26 0.34
C ASN A 17 -3.26 -23.93 -0.79
N LYS A 18 -4.28 -24.75 -0.46
CA LYS A 18 -5.15 -25.39 -1.46
C LYS A 18 -5.91 -24.37 -2.31
N ILE A 19 -6.42 -23.30 -1.69
CA ILE A 19 -7.10 -22.22 -2.41
C ILE A 19 -6.11 -21.49 -3.33
N LEU A 20 -4.93 -21.14 -2.83
CA LEU A 20 -3.92 -20.40 -3.59
C LEU A 20 -3.37 -21.23 -4.76
N GLU A 21 -3.17 -22.54 -4.57
CA GLU A 21 -2.80 -23.47 -5.64
C GLU A 21 -3.86 -23.53 -6.73
N GLY A 22 -5.15 -23.62 -6.36
CA GLY A 22 -6.26 -23.60 -7.32
C GLY A 22 -6.36 -22.29 -8.12
N LEU A 23 -5.82 -21.19 -7.57
CA LEU A 23 -5.73 -19.89 -8.23
C LEU A 23 -4.39 -19.66 -8.94
N HIS A 24 -3.48 -20.63 -8.95
CA HIS A 24 -2.11 -20.51 -9.46
C HIS A 24 -1.28 -19.39 -8.79
N ILE A 25 -1.56 -19.11 -7.52
CA ILE A 25 -0.87 -18.08 -6.73
C ILE A 25 0.22 -18.74 -5.89
N LYS A 26 1.48 -18.31 -6.09
CA LYS A 26 2.61 -18.75 -5.26
C LYS A 26 2.60 -18.06 -3.89
N HIS A 27 2.28 -18.81 -2.84
CA HIS A 27 2.34 -18.32 -1.47
C HIS A 27 3.80 -18.11 -1.02
N LYS A 28 4.14 -16.89 -0.60
CA LYS A 28 5.44 -16.57 0.03
C LYS A 28 5.20 -16.21 1.49
N VAL A 29 5.79 -16.96 2.41
CA VAL A 29 5.67 -16.75 3.85
C VAL A 29 6.95 -16.09 4.38
N THR A 30 6.80 -15.11 5.25
CA THR A 30 7.93 -14.48 5.95
C THR A 30 8.34 -15.34 7.15
N SER A 31 9.65 -15.54 7.37
CA SER A 31 10.15 -16.18 8.59
C SER A 31 9.73 -15.39 9.83
N VAL A 32 9.45 -16.10 10.93
CA VAL A 32 9.11 -15.50 12.24
C VAL A 32 10.23 -14.56 12.71
N GLU A 33 11.48 -14.89 12.40
CA GLU A 33 12.67 -14.13 12.79
C GLU A 33 12.92 -12.90 11.91
N HIS A 34 12.22 -12.76 10.78
CA HIS A 34 12.41 -11.67 9.82
C HIS A 34 11.10 -10.89 9.56
N PRO A 35 10.49 -10.28 10.60
CA PRO A 35 9.22 -9.56 10.46
C PRO A 35 9.32 -8.33 9.55
N GLN A 36 10.54 -7.81 9.34
CA GLN A 36 10.83 -6.63 8.54
C GLN A 36 10.47 -6.80 7.06
N THR A 37 10.42 -8.05 6.55
CA THR A 37 10.03 -8.34 5.16
C THR A 37 8.60 -7.89 4.85
N ASN A 38 7.70 -7.86 5.85
CA ASN A 38 6.34 -7.35 5.71
C ASN A 38 6.19 -5.85 6.06
N GLY A 39 7.31 -5.16 6.30
CA GLY A 39 7.36 -3.76 6.73
C GLY A 39 6.55 -2.78 5.87
N PRO A 40 6.58 -2.87 4.52
CA PRO A 40 5.76 -2.00 3.67
C PRO A 40 4.25 -2.15 3.92
N ALA A 41 3.74 -3.38 4.01
CA ALA A 41 2.32 -3.62 4.31
C ALA A 41 1.97 -3.16 5.73
N GLU A 42 2.86 -3.38 6.71
CA GLU A 42 2.67 -2.89 8.08
C GLU A 42 2.64 -1.35 8.15
N ALA A 43 3.46 -0.66 7.35
CA ALA A 43 3.45 0.80 7.27
C ALA A 43 2.14 1.35 6.70
N VAL A 44 1.64 0.77 5.62
CA VAL A 44 0.34 1.14 5.03
C VAL A 44 -0.79 0.87 6.03
N ASN A 45 -0.79 -0.29 6.68
CA ASN A 45 -1.79 -0.62 7.70
C ASN A 45 -1.78 0.38 8.87
N LYS A 46 -0.62 0.88 9.29
CA LYS A 46 -0.53 1.93 10.32
C LYS A 46 -1.22 3.23 9.89
N VAL A 47 -1.03 3.65 8.64
CA VAL A 47 -1.68 4.86 8.09
C VAL A 47 -3.20 4.69 8.07
N ILE A 48 -3.69 3.57 7.52
CA ILE A 48 -5.12 3.26 7.44
C ILE A 48 -5.74 3.22 8.85
N LEU A 49 -5.11 2.51 9.78
CA LEU A 49 -5.61 2.41 11.16
C LEU A 49 -5.58 3.75 11.89
N HIS A 50 -4.57 4.59 11.65
CA HIS A 50 -4.50 5.92 12.24
C HIS A 50 -5.66 6.81 11.76
N GLU A 51 -5.88 6.85 10.45
CA GLU A 51 -6.96 7.65 9.86
C GLU A 51 -8.34 7.14 10.26
N LEU A 52 -8.52 5.82 10.30
CA LEU A 52 -9.77 5.20 10.75
C LEU A 52 -10.06 5.55 12.21
N LYS A 53 -9.07 5.49 13.10
CA LYS A 53 -9.22 5.92 14.50
C LYS A 53 -9.61 7.39 14.63
N ARG A 54 -9.03 8.26 13.79
CA ARG A 54 -9.33 9.70 13.78
C ARG A 54 -10.78 9.97 13.41
N ARG A 55 -11.33 9.20 12.46
CA ARG A 55 -12.73 9.34 12.01
C ARG A 55 -13.75 8.77 12.98
N LEU A 56 -13.44 7.66 13.65
CA LEU A 56 -14.40 6.97 14.52
C LEU A 56 -14.61 7.66 15.87
N GLY A 57 -13.62 8.39 16.39
CA GLY A 57 -13.74 9.02 17.71
C GLY A 57 -14.15 8.01 18.80
N SER A 58 -15.31 8.21 19.43
CA SER A 58 -15.90 7.30 20.41
C SER A 58 -16.73 6.15 19.79
N ALA A 59 -17.18 6.27 18.54
CA ALA A 59 -18.04 5.30 17.85
C ALA A 59 -17.22 4.21 17.13
N LYS A 60 -16.51 3.38 17.91
CA LYS A 60 -15.61 2.35 17.36
C LYS A 60 -16.32 1.22 16.60
N GLU A 61 -17.62 1.06 16.80
CA GLU A 61 -18.42 -0.01 16.20
C GLU A 61 -18.69 0.23 14.70
N GLU A 62 -18.63 1.48 14.25
CA GLU A 62 -18.91 1.89 12.85
C GLU A 62 -17.68 1.80 11.92
N TRP A 63 -16.65 1.05 12.31
CA TRP A 63 -15.39 1.02 11.57
C TRP A 63 -15.54 0.43 10.16
N ALA A 64 -16.47 -0.52 9.99
CA ALA A 64 -16.70 -1.18 8.71
C ALA A 64 -17.31 -0.20 7.69
N GLU A 65 -18.22 0.66 8.16
CA GLU A 65 -18.91 1.68 7.39
C GLU A 65 -17.98 2.82 6.97
N LYS A 66 -17.01 3.17 7.84
CA LYS A 66 -16.04 4.24 7.57
C LYS A 66 -14.81 3.77 6.79
N LEU A 67 -14.53 2.48 6.76
CA LEU A 67 -13.34 1.95 6.08
C LEU A 67 -13.28 2.31 4.58
N PRO A 68 -14.36 2.22 3.78
CA PRO A 68 -14.33 2.61 2.36
C PRO A 68 -13.91 4.07 2.16
N GLU A 69 -14.39 5.00 2.99
CA GLU A 69 -14.03 6.42 2.92
C GLU A 69 -12.53 6.62 3.20
N VAL A 70 -12.00 5.94 4.22
CA VAL A 70 -10.57 6.00 4.59
C VAL A 70 -9.70 5.44 3.48
N LEU A 71 -10.08 4.30 2.92
CA LEU A 71 -9.35 3.69 1.80
C LEU A 71 -9.39 4.57 0.57
N TRP A 72 -10.52 5.23 0.28
CA TRP A 72 -10.64 6.16 -0.82
C TRP A 72 -9.72 7.37 -0.65
N ALA A 73 -9.73 7.99 0.54
CA ALA A 73 -8.84 9.09 0.88
C ALA A 73 -7.36 8.70 0.71
N TYR A 74 -6.96 7.54 1.23
CA TYR A 74 -5.59 7.04 1.08
C TYR A 74 -5.20 6.86 -0.39
N ARG A 75 -6.09 6.28 -1.21
CA ARG A 75 -5.84 6.04 -2.64
C ARG A 75 -5.71 7.32 -3.45
N CYS A 76 -6.40 8.39 -3.07
CA CYS A 76 -6.40 9.67 -3.78
C CYS A 76 -5.42 10.71 -3.21
N THR A 77 -4.70 10.38 -2.13
CA THR A 77 -3.74 11.30 -1.50
C THR A 77 -2.31 10.97 -1.96
N PRO A 78 -1.57 11.95 -2.50
CA PRO A 78 -0.17 11.75 -2.88
C PRO A 78 0.68 11.26 -1.70
N GLN A 79 1.47 10.22 -1.90
CA GLN A 79 2.35 9.71 -0.86
C GLN A 79 3.61 10.57 -0.79
N THR A 80 4.05 10.96 0.40
CA THR A 80 5.22 11.85 0.59
C THR A 80 6.52 11.30 -0.01
N THR A 81 6.65 9.98 -0.12
CA THR A 81 7.83 9.33 -0.71
C THR A 81 7.91 9.47 -2.23
N THR A 82 6.78 9.35 -2.93
CA THR A 82 6.74 9.29 -4.39
C THR A 82 6.12 10.52 -5.03
N ASN A 83 5.45 11.36 -4.22
CA ASN A 83 4.56 12.44 -4.65
C ASN A 83 3.43 12.00 -5.58
N GLU A 84 3.14 10.69 -5.63
CA GLU A 84 2.16 10.07 -6.50
C GLU A 84 1.02 9.45 -5.68
N THR A 85 -0.19 9.43 -6.25
CA THR A 85 -1.34 8.78 -5.60
C THR A 85 -1.31 7.28 -5.85
N PRO A 86 -1.67 6.42 -4.86
CA PRO A 86 -1.78 4.98 -5.10
C PRO A 86 -2.77 4.63 -6.21
N PHE A 87 -3.84 5.43 -6.38
CA PHE A 87 -4.80 5.26 -7.47
C PHE A 87 -4.14 5.45 -8.83
N ARG A 88 -3.40 6.54 -9.05
CA ARG A 88 -2.68 6.82 -10.30
C ARG A 88 -1.66 5.73 -10.61
N LEU A 89 -0.88 5.30 -9.63
CA LEU A 89 0.08 4.20 -9.82
C LEU A 89 -0.60 2.88 -10.19
N THR A 90 -1.86 2.67 -9.80
CA THR A 90 -2.62 1.45 -10.11
C THR A 90 -3.30 1.53 -11.48
N TYR A 91 -4.01 2.63 -11.75
CA TYR A 91 -4.92 2.74 -12.89
C TYR A 91 -4.41 3.66 -14.02
N GLY A 92 -3.30 4.36 -13.82
CA GLY A 92 -2.69 5.22 -14.82
C GLY A 92 -3.19 6.66 -14.88
N ASN A 93 -4.20 7.02 -14.09
CA ASN A 93 -4.76 8.37 -14.08
C ASN A 93 -5.24 8.74 -12.67
N ASP A 94 -5.41 10.04 -12.40
CA ASP A 94 -5.93 10.52 -11.12
C ASP A 94 -7.43 10.23 -10.97
N ALA A 95 -7.85 9.86 -9.76
CA ALA A 95 -9.25 9.65 -9.46
C ALA A 95 -10.01 10.99 -9.37
N MET A 96 -11.30 10.96 -9.73
CA MET A 96 -12.23 11.99 -9.27
C MET A 96 -12.57 11.75 -7.81
N VAL A 97 -12.29 12.71 -6.94
CA VAL A 97 -12.64 12.62 -5.51
C VAL A 97 -14.12 12.94 -5.30
N PRO A 98 -14.77 12.49 -4.20
CA PRO A 98 -16.22 12.60 -4.05
C PRO A 98 -16.70 14.05 -4.05
N VAL A 99 -15.89 14.99 -3.55
CA VAL A 99 -16.19 16.42 -3.60
C VAL A 99 -16.25 16.95 -5.04
N GLU A 100 -15.42 16.45 -5.96
CA GLU A 100 -15.46 16.85 -7.37
C GLU A 100 -16.68 16.29 -8.12
N ILE A 101 -17.30 15.22 -7.59
CA ILE A 101 -18.51 14.62 -8.14
C ILE A 101 -19.74 15.40 -7.68
N GLY A 102 -19.79 15.72 -6.39
CA GLY A 102 -20.91 16.42 -5.75
C GLY A 102 -21.01 17.90 -6.12
N GLU A 103 -19.87 18.58 -6.25
CA GLU A 103 -19.79 19.99 -6.64
C GLU A 103 -19.49 20.15 -8.14
N PRO A 104 -19.82 21.30 -8.75
CA PRO A 104 -19.36 21.65 -10.08
C PRO A 104 -17.82 21.81 -10.08
N SER A 105 -17.12 20.73 -10.42
CA SER A 105 -15.68 20.74 -10.61
C SER A 105 -15.33 21.08 -12.06
N PHE A 106 -14.16 21.70 -12.26
CA PHE A 106 -13.66 22.03 -13.61
C PHE A 106 -13.64 20.80 -14.53
N ARG A 107 -13.23 19.63 -14.01
CA ARG A 107 -13.22 18.35 -14.74
C ARG A 107 -14.61 17.96 -15.24
N LYS A 108 -15.65 18.23 -14.44
CA LYS A 108 -17.05 17.89 -14.77
C LYS A 108 -17.65 18.90 -15.73
N GLU A 109 -17.39 20.19 -15.53
CA GLU A 109 -17.93 21.26 -16.38
C GLU A 109 -17.31 21.30 -17.77
N ASN A 110 -16.03 20.94 -17.88
CA ASN A 110 -15.27 20.98 -19.13
C ASN A 110 -14.99 19.57 -19.68
N PHE A 111 -15.82 18.59 -19.31
CA PHE A 111 -15.68 17.23 -19.80
C PHE A 111 -16.01 17.19 -21.29
N GLU A 112 -15.03 16.77 -22.09
CA GLU A 112 -15.18 16.50 -23.51
C GLU A 112 -14.62 15.09 -23.75
N GLU A 113 -15.47 14.19 -24.26
CA GLU A 113 -15.19 12.76 -24.29
C GLU A 113 -13.97 12.43 -25.17
N SER A 114 -13.83 13.10 -26.32
CA SER A 114 -12.71 12.87 -27.23
C SER A 114 -11.39 13.27 -26.60
N ALA A 115 -11.27 14.50 -26.09
CA ALA A 115 -10.08 14.97 -25.40
C ALA A 115 -9.75 14.15 -24.14
N ASN A 116 -10.76 13.71 -23.38
CA ASN A 116 -10.53 12.87 -22.21
C ASN A 116 -9.95 11.50 -22.59
N ASN A 117 -10.46 10.88 -23.66
CA ASN A 117 -9.95 9.60 -24.14
C ASN A 117 -8.52 9.72 -24.67
N GLU A 118 -8.20 10.81 -25.38
CA GLU A 118 -6.83 11.11 -25.83
C GLU A 118 -5.89 11.30 -24.63
N ALA A 119 -6.28 12.12 -23.64
CA ALA A 119 -5.51 12.33 -22.42
C ALA A 119 -5.30 11.03 -21.63
N LEU A 120 -6.31 10.16 -21.57
CA LEU A 120 -6.21 8.86 -20.92
C LEU A 120 -5.19 7.96 -21.63
N ALA A 121 -5.19 7.94 -22.96
CA ALA A 121 -4.20 7.17 -23.73
C ALA A 121 -2.78 7.66 -23.46
N ILE A 122 -2.54 8.97 -23.49
CA ILE A 122 -1.25 9.58 -23.18
C ILE A 122 -0.80 9.20 -21.75
N ASN A 123 -1.70 9.30 -20.77
CA ASN A 123 -1.39 8.94 -19.39
C ASN A 123 -1.01 7.45 -19.24
N LEU A 124 -1.68 6.56 -19.99
CA LEU A 124 -1.35 5.13 -20.00
C LEU A 124 0.00 4.84 -20.67
N ASP A 125 0.40 5.61 -21.67
CA ASP A 125 1.73 5.49 -22.28
C ASP A 125 2.82 5.94 -21.29
N LEU A 126 2.56 7.00 -20.52
CA LEU A 126 3.52 7.57 -19.56
C LEU A 126 3.57 6.85 -18.21
N ILE A 127 2.55 6.06 -17.84
CA ILE A 127 2.46 5.48 -16.49
C ILE A 127 3.63 4.55 -16.16
N ALA A 128 4.22 3.89 -17.16
CA ALA A 128 5.37 3.02 -16.96
C ALA A 128 6.58 3.79 -16.41
N GLU A 129 6.82 5.01 -16.93
CA GLU A 129 7.88 5.88 -16.45
C GLU A 129 7.60 6.36 -15.03
N VAL A 130 6.39 6.83 -14.77
CA VAL A 130 5.94 7.29 -13.44
C VAL A 130 6.12 6.17 -12.40
N ARG A 131 5.71 4.93 -12.73
CA ARG A 131 5.91 3.76 -11.87
C ARG A 131 7.39 3.46 -11.63
N GLY A 132 8.23 3.59 -12.67
CA GLY A 132 9.67 3.43 -12.56
C GLY A 132 10.29 4.45 -11.59
N GLN A 133 9.95 5.72 -11.74
CA GLN A 133 10.41 6.79 -10.84
C GLN A 133 9.93 6.56 -9.40
N ALA A 134 8.65 6.23 -9.20
CA ALA A 134 8.10 5.91 -7.88
C ALA A 134 8.80 4.71 -7.22
N ALA A 135 9.16 3.68 -7.99
CA ALA A 135 9.90 2.52 -7.49
C ALA A 135 11.32 2.90 -7.03
N ILE A 136 12.02 3.75 -7.80
CA ILE A 136 13.34 4.27 -7.44
C ILE A 136 13.27 5.07 -6.14
N MET A 137 12.32 5.99 -6.02
CA MET A 137 12.13 6.81 -4.82
C MET A 137 11.81 5.95 -3.59
N THR A 138 10.90 4.98 -3.73
CA THR A 138 10.53 4.06 -2.65
C THR A 138 11.73 3.26 -2.15
N GLU A 139 12.54 2.74 -3.07
CA GLU A 139 13.75 1.99 -2.73
C GLU A 139 14.82 2.88 -2.10
N ALA A 140 15.00 4.11 -2.60
CA ALA A 140 15.91 5.09 -2.00
C ALA A 140 15.52 5.41 -0.55
N SER A 141 14.23 5.69 -0.29
CA SER A 141 13.72 5.92 1.07
C SER A 141 13.91 4.69 1.96
N ARG A 142 13.64 3.47 1.45
CA ARG A 142 13.86 2.22 2.18
C ARG A 142 15.33 2.06 2.57
N ARG A 143 16.26 2.29 1.65
CA ARG A 143 17.71 2.20 1.90
C ARG A 143 18.17 3.23 2.94
N MET A 144 17.68 4.46 2.87
CA MET A 144 18.00 5.48 3.87
C MET A 144 17.51 5.10 5.27
N MET A 145 16.26 4.63 5.38
CA MET A 145 15.71 4.13 6.65
C MET A 145 16.53 2.95 7.19
N GLY A 146 16.91 2.00 6.32
CA GLY A 146 17.76 0.86 6.70
C GLY A 146 19.14 1.28 7.19
N ARG A 147 19.79 2.24 6.53
CA ARG A 147 21.08 2.80 6.97
C ARG A 147 20.98 3.45 8.35
N ASN A 148 19.97 4.28 8.57
CA ASN A 148 19.75 4.95 9.86
C ASN A 148 19.42 3.98 11.00
N PHE A 149 18.82 2.84 10.69
CA PHE A 149 18.59 1.77 11.66
C PHE A 149 19.89 1.02 11.98
N ASN A 150 20.66 0.64 10.95
CA ASN A 150 21.90 -0.10 11.11
C ASN A 150 22.98 0.69 11.86
N THR A 151 23.02 2.02 11.76
CA THR A 151 23.96 2.84 12.57
C THR A 151 23.71 2.74 14.07
N LYS A 152 22.51 2.30 14.49
CA LYS A 152 22.12 2.16 15.89
C LYS A 152 22.27 0.74 16.44
N ILE A 153 22.79 -0.20 15.63
CA ILE A 153 22.86 -1.62 15.98
C ILE A 153 24.30 -2.10 15.89
N ASN A 154 24.76 -2.77 16.94
CA ASN A 154 25.99 -3.54 16.89
C ASN A 154 25.71 -4.86 16.16
N LEU A 155 26.19 -4.95 14.92
CA LEU A 155 26.06 -6.14 14.09
C LEU A 155 26.83 -7.31 14.71
N ARG A 156 26.11 -8.35 15.15
CA ARG A 156 26.69 -9.64 15.51
C ARG A 156 26.72 -10.51 14.25
N GLN A 157 27.91 -10.96 13.86
CA GLN A 157 28.06 -11.96 12.81
C GLN A 157 27.88 -13.34 13.43
N PHE A 158 27.10 -14.20 12.77
CA PHE A 158 26.92 -15.59 13.15
C PHE A 158 27.67 -16.48 12.17
N TYR A 159 28.34 -17.49 12.71
CA TYR A 159 29.04 -18.53 11.95
C TYR A 159 28.33 -19.87 12.14
N GLU A 160 28.55 -20.78 11.18
CA GLU A 160 28.01 -22.14 11.26
C GLU A 160 28.53 -22.82 12.54
N ASN A 161 27.61 -23.33 13.38
CA ASN A 161 27.84 -23.86 14.74
C ASN A 161 27.89 -22.86 15.91
N ASP A 162 27.58 -21.58 15.70
CA ASP A 162 27.31 -20.69 16.83
C ASP A 162 26.07 -21.16 17.59
N LEU A 163 26.18 -21.27 18.92
CA LEU A 163 25.04 -21.50 19.80
C LEU A 163 24.22 -20.19 19.89
N VAL A 164 22.97 -20.26 19.45
CA VAL A 164 22.00 -19.15 19.45
C VAL A 164 21.00 -19.33 20.58
#